data_AF-A0AAU3BZL0-F1
#
_entry.id   AF-A0AAU3BZL0-F1
#
_cell.length_a   1.000
_cell.length_b   1.000
_cell.length_c   1.000
_cell.angle_alpha   90.00
_cell.angle_beta   90.00
_cell.angle_gamma   90.00
#
_symmetry.space_group_name_H-M   'P 1'
#
loop_
_entity.id
_entity.type
_entity.pdbx_description
1 polymer ?
#
loop_
_entity_poly.entity_id
_entity_poly.type
_entity_poly.pdbx_seq_one_letter_code
_entity_poly.pdbx_strand_id
1 'polypeptide(L)'
;MSHDRGRPPSGWPGLETTGMTRLTDEVYYGWAGEANPMLWHWCAALANVPEEHTVTGPWVAAGTGAHTLVSREPLHLEPSLLWNCCGLHGFVRDGAWIPA
;
A
#
# COMPACT_ATOMS: atom_id res chain seq x y z
N MET A 1 21.79 0.75 -2.33
CA MET A 1 21.57 -0.67 -2.71
C MET A 1 20.19 -0.72 -3.35
N SER A 2 19.90 -1.56 -4.36
CA SER A 2 18.55 -1.49 -4.98
C SER A 2 17.49 -1.87 -3.95
N HIS A 3 16.49 -1.01 -3.75
CA HIS A 3 15.37 -1.31 -2.87
C HIS A 3 14.71 -2.63 -3.29
N ASP A 4 14.57 -3.55 -2.34
CA ASP A 4 14.00 -4.87 -2.57
C ASP A 4 12.48 -4.77 -2.67
N ARG A 5 11.94 -5.00 -3.87
CA ARG A 5 10.50 -5.04 -4.15
C ARG A 5 9.77 -6.11 -3.33
N GLY A 6 10.46 -7.16 -2.89
CA GLY A 6 9.92 -8.20 -2.01
C GLY A 6 9.90 -7.83 -0.53
N ARG A 7 10.52 -6.72 -0.14
CA ARG A 7 10.49 -6.19 1.23
C ARG A 7 9.59 -4.95 1.27
N PRO A 8 8.28 -5.14 1.55
CA PRO A 8 7.40 -4.02 1.78
C PRO A 8 7.82 -3.25 3.05
N PRO A 9 7.22 -2.08 3.34
CA PRO A 9 7.44 -1.22 4.49
C PRO A 9 7.57 -1.79 5.91
N SER A 10 7.49 -3.10 6.11
CA SER A 10 7.42 -3.75 7.43
C SER A 10 8.61 -3.50 8.33
N GLY A 11 9.71 -2.95 7.80
CA GLY A 11 10.90 -2.55 8.58
C GLY A 11 10.99 -1.05 8.86
N TRP A 12 9.98 -0.25 8.49
CA TRP A 12 10.02 1.20 8.72
C TRP A 12 9.67 1.53 10.17
N PRO A 13 10.28 2.59 10.75
CA PRO A 13 9.94 3.08 12.08
C PRO A 13 8.43 3.30 12.23
N GLY A 14 7.81 2.58 13.17
CA GLY A 14 6.38 2.64 13.46
C GLY A 14 5.52 1.68 12.62
N LEU A 15 6.10 0.97 11.65
CA LEU A 15 5.39 -0.03 10.83
C LEU A 15 5.74 -1.49 11.17
N GLU A 16 6.60 -1.71 12.16
CA GLU A 16 7.11 -3.03 12.55
C GLU A 16 6.02 -3.96 13.08
N THR A 17 4.90 -3.40 13.53
CA THR A 17 3.79 -4.12 14.18
C THR A 17 2.50 -4.10 13.37
N THR A 18 2.50 -3.46 12.19
CA THR A 18 1.28 -3.09 11.46
C THR A 18 0.54 -4.28 10.83
N GLY A 19 1.12 -5.48 10.84
CA GLY A 19 0.51 -6.70 10.28
C GLY A 19 0.24 -6.53 8.79
N MET A 20 1.28 -6.67 7.97
CA MET A 20 1.16 -6.46 6.53
C MET A 20 0.61 -7.69 5.82
N THR A 21 -0.47 -7.51 5.05
CA THR A 21 -1.04 -8.52 4.17
C THR A 21 -0.86 -8.11 2.71
N ARG A 22 -0.42 -9.06 1.89
CA ARG A 22 -0.19 -8.87 0.47
C ARG A 22 -1.52 -8.98 -0.30
N LEU A 23 -1.82 -8.00 -1.16
CA LEU A 23 -2.92 -8.08 -2.14
C LEU A 23 -2.39 -8.48 -3.51
N THR A 24 -1.25 -7.93 -3.95
CA THR A 24 -0.56 -8.26 -5.20
C THR A 24 0.96 -8.23 -4.98
N ASP A 25 1.76 -8.53 -6.01
CA ASP A 25 3.22 -8.29 -5.98
C ASP A 25 3.61 -6.82 -5.80
N GLU A 26 2.65 -5.90 -5.93
CA GLU A 26 2.89 -4.46 -5.89
C GLU A 26 2.08 -3.76 -4.81
N VAL A 27 1.09 -4.40 -4.19
CA VAL A 27 0.17 -3.75 -3.25
C VAL A 27 0.05 -4.57 -1.97
N TYR A 28 0.23 -3.89 -0.85
CA TYR A 28 0.06 -4.43 0.50
C TYR A 28 -0.89 -3.53 1.30
N TYR A 29 -1.51 -4.08 2.34
CA TYR A 29 -2.24 -3.31 3.35
C TYR A 29 -1.86 -3.74 4.77
N GLY A 30 -2.24 -2.92 5.74
CA GLY A 30 -1.96 -3.16 7.16
C GLY A 30 -2.69 -2.16 8.05
N TRP A 31 -2.72 -2.45 9.35
CA TRP A 31 -3.54 -1.71 10.32
C TRP A 31 -2.67 -0.84 11.21
N ALA A 32 -2.42 0.41 10.80
CA ALA A 32 -1.53 1.34 11.49
C ALA A 32 -2.21 2.05 12.68
N GLY A 33 -3.03 1.32 13.46
CA GLY A 33 -3.80 1.86 14.58
C GLY A 33 -5.04 2.69 14.20
N GLU A 34 -5.33 2.80 12.90
CA GLU A 34 -6.49 3.52 12.37
C GLU A 34 -7.73 2.63 12.16
N ALA A 35 -8.89 3.26 12.02
CA ALA A 35 -10.15 2.57 11.70
C ALA A 35 -10.13 1.91 10.31
N ASN A 36 -9.39 2.51 9.38
CA ASN A 36 -9.17 1.99 8.03
C ASN A 36 -7.71 1.52 7.88
N PRO A 37 -7.43 0.57 6.96
CA PRO A 37 -6.07 0.14 6.74
C PRO A 37 -5.28 1.21 5.99
N MET A 38 -3.97 1.23 6.21
CA MET A 38 -3.06 1.89 5.30
C MET A 38 -2.72 0.91 4.17
N LEU A 39 -2.62 1.42 2.94
CA LEU A 39 -2.11 0.65 1.81
C LEU A 39 -0.77 1.19 1.36
N TRP A 40 0.07 0.30 0.85
CA TRP A 40 1.34 0.64 0.25
C TRP A 40 1.42 0.00 -1.11
N HIS A 41 1.95 0.76 -2.07
CA HIS A 41 2.27 0.21 -3.37
C HIS A 41 3.71 0.48 -3.78
N TRP A 42 4.25 -0.41 -4.63
CA TRP A 42 5.52 -0.18 -5.30
C TRP A 42 5.31 0.77 -6.48
N CYS A 43 5.82 2.00 -6.36
CA CYS A 43 5.66 3.03 -7.38
C CYS A 43 6.74 2.89 -8.47
N ALA A 44 6.35 2.40 -9.65
CA ALA A 44 7.26 2.27 -10.79
C ALA A 44 7.89 3.62 -11.21
N ALA A 45 7.18 4.74 -11.02
CA ALA A 45 7.72 6.08 -11.30
C ALA A 45 8.89 6.47 -10.37
N LEU A 46 8.97 5.85 -9.19
CA LEU A 46 10.05 6.08 -8.22
C LEU A 46 11.13 4.99 -8.26
N ALA A 47 10.98 3.95 -9.10
CA ALA A 47 11.87 2.79 -9.10
C ALA A 47 13.34 3.12 -9.40
N ASN A 48 13.59 4.22 -10.12
CA ASN A 48 14.94 4.68 -10.50
C ASN A 48 15.37 5.94 -9.74
N VAL A 49 14.61 6.39 -8.75
CA VAL A 49 15.00 7.54 -7.94
C VAL A 49 16.12 7.10 -6.98
N PRO A 50 17.23 7.86 -6.89
CA PRO A 50 18.31 7.54 -5.97
C PRO A 50 17.81 7.43 -4.51
N GLU A 51 18.39 6.49 -3.77
CA GLU A 51 17.99 6.13 -2.41
C GLU A 51 18.05 7.35 -1.47
N GLU A 52 19.05 8.23 -1.63
CA GLU A 52 19.21 9.47 -0.87
C GLU A 52 18.06 10.47 -1.06
N HIS A 53 17.23 10.30 -2.09
CA HIS A 53 16.06 11.13 -2.37
C HIS A 53 14.74 10.47 -1.97
N THR A 54 14.80 9.28 -1.36
CA THR A 54 13.61 8.56 -0.90
C THR A 54 13.79 8.13 0.55
N VAL A 55 12.77 8.31 1.38
CA VAL A 55 12.81 7.81 2.76
C VAL A 55 12.59 6.29 2.78
N THR A 56 11.85 5.78 1.80
CA THR A 56 11.23 4.45 1.82
C THR A 56 11.51 3.63 0.56
N GLY A 57 12.43 4.10 -0.29
CA GLY A 57 12.55 3.61 -1.65
C GLY A 57 11.29 3.89 -2.47
N PRO A 58 10.99 3.04 -3.48
CA PRO A 58 9.85 3.22 -4.36
C PRO A 58 8.49 2.90 -3.73
N TRP A 59 8.45 2.46 -2.47
CA TRP A 59 7.20 2.20 -1.78
C TRP A 59 6.52 3.50 -1.33
N VAL A 60 5.25 3.65 -1.70
CA VAL A 60 4.43 4.83 -1.39
C VAL A 60 3.19 4.39 -0.62
N ALA A 61 3.00 5.02 0.55
CA ALA A 61 1.82 4.82 1.38
C ALA A 61 0.62 5.65 0.89
N ALA A 62 -0.58 5.13 1.08
CA ALA A 62 -1.82 5.89 1.06
C ALA A 62 -2.66 5.51 2.28
N GLY A 63 -2.96 6.51 3.10
CA GLY A 63 -4.01 6.38 4.10
C GLY A 63 -5.37 6.32 3.41
N THR A 64 -6.26 5.46 3.90
CA THR A 64 -7.59 5.29 3.31
C THR A 64 -8.69 5.91 4.15
N GLY A 65 -8.39 6.96 4.93
CA GLY A 65 -9.37 7.64 5.78
C GLY A 65 -10.55 8.26 5.02
N ALA A 66 -10.44 8.46 3.70
CA ALA A 66 -11.54 8.91 2.84
C ALA A 66 -12.39 7.74 2.26
N HIS A 67 -12.00 6.49 2.51
CA HIS A 67 -12.70 5.30 2.07
C HIS A 67 -13.66 4.80 3.15
N THR A 68 -14.69 4.09 2.71
CA THR A 68 -15.58 3.31 3.57
C THR A 68 -15.03 1.90 3.70
N LEU A 69 -14.74 1.49 4.93
CA LEU A 69 -14.46 0.08 5.26
C LEU A 69 -15.79 -0.69 5.29
N VAL A 70 -16.05 -1.45 4.23
CA VAL A 70 -17.25 -2.28 4.10
C VAL A 70 -17.10 -3.58 4.91
N SER A 71 -15.93 -4.19 4.85
CA SER A 71 -15.58 -5.40 5.61
C SER A 71 -14.10 -5.40 5.96
N ARG A 72 -13.76 -5.90 7.15
CA ARG A 72 -12.39 -6.04 7.63
C ARG A 72 -11.74 -7.36 7.22
N GLU A 73 -12.49 -8.45 7.22
CA GLU A 73 -12.03 -9.79 6.88
C GLU A 73 -13.17 -10.59 6.21
N PRO A 74 -13.08 -10.90 4.90
CA PRO A 74 -12.03 -10.44 3.99
C PRO A 74 -12.12 -8.92 3.77
N LEU A 75 -10.98 -8.28 3.48
CA LEU A 75 -10.92 -6.81 3.34
C LEU A 75 -11.76 -6.33 2.14
N HIS A 76 -12.65 -5.36 2.37
CA HIS A 76 -13.42 -4.66 1.34
C HIS A 76 -13.45 -3.16 1.63
N LEU A 77 -13.02 -2.35 0.66
CA LEU A 77 -13.01 -0.89 0.72
C LEU A 77 -13.74 -0.28 -0.48
N GLU A 78 -14.48 0.80 -0.23
CA GLU A 78 -15.12 1.60 -1.29
C GLU A 78 -14.87 3.10 -1.08
N PRO A 79 -14.71 3.92 -2.13
CA PRO A 79 -14.66 3.55 -3.55
C PRO A 79 -13.30 2.91 -3.91
N SER A 80 -12.96 2.84 -5.21
CA SER A 80 -11.63 2.43 -5.66
C SER A 80 -10.51 3.31 -5.09
N LEU A 81 -9.29 2.79 -5.12
CA LEU A 81 -8.05 3.48 -4.80
C LEU A 81 -7.37 3.94 -6.09
N LEU A 82 -6.92 5.20 -6.13
CA LEU A 82 -6.12 5.75 -7.22
C LEU A 82 -4.86 6.39 -6.64
N TRP A 83 -3.69 5.91 -7.07
CA TRP A 83 -2.41 6.56 -6.78
C TRP A 83 -2.02 7.48 -7.93
N ASN A 84 -2.13 8.79 -7.70
CA ASN A 84 -1.78 9.81 -8.69
C ASN A 84 -0.31 9.79 -9.13
N CYS A 85 0.60 9.22 -8.33
CA CYS A 85 2.02 9.17 -8.65
C CYS A 85 2.36 8.24 -9.82
N CYS A 86 1.58 7.19 -10.06
CA CYS A 86 1.86 6.19 -11.09
C CYS A 86 0.61 5.72 -11.86
N GLY A 87 -0.58 6.20 -11.51
CA GLY A 87 -1.83 5.82 -12.13
C GLY A 87 -2.36 4.45 -11.70
N LEU A 88 -1.74 3.80 -10.69
CA LEU A 88 -2.25 2.53 -10.17
C LEU A 88 -3.67 2.73 -9.60
N HIS A 89 -4.64 2.06 -10.22
CA HIS A 89 -6.06 2.21 -9.94
C HIS A 89 -6.73 0.83 -9.80
N GLY A 90 -7.47 0.64 -8.73
CA GLY A 90 -8.21 -0.59 -8.51
C GLY A 90 -9.08 -0.58 -7.27
N PHE A 91 -9.82 -1.66 -7.07
CA PHE A 91 -10.71 -1.90 -5.96
C PHE A 91 -10.10 -2.94 -5.02
N VAL A 92 -10.44 -2.85 -3.74
CA VAL A 92 -10.20 -3.93 -2.77
C VAL A 92 -11.55 -4.52 -2.40
N ARG A 93 -11.79 -5.76 -2.84
CA ARG A 93 -13.04 -6.49 -2.60
C ARG A 93 -12.72 -7.93 -2.26
N ASP A 94 -13.40 -8.46 -1.25
CA ASP A 94 -13.23 -9.84 -0.79
C ASP A 94 -11.76 -10.24 -0.59
N GLY A 95 -10.94 -9.32 -0.06
CA GLY A 95 -9.54 -9.56 0.26
C GLY A 95 -8.61 -9.57 -0.96
N ALA A 96 -9.11 -9.20 -2.13
CA ALA A 96 -8.37 -9.18 -3.38
C ALA A 96 -8.31 -7.77 -3.99
N TRP A 97 -7.23 -7.51 -4.73
CA TRP A 97 -7.11 -6.34 -5.59
C TRP A 97 -7.72 -6.62 -6.96
N ILE A 98 -8.61 -5.75 -7.43
CA ILE A 98 -9.26 -5.81 -8.74
C ILE A 98 -8.89 -4.55 -9.53
N PRO A 99 -8.12 -4.65 -10.63
CA PRO A 99 -7.82 -3.49 -11.48
C PRO A 99 -9.09 -2.78 -11.97
N ALA A 100 -9.05 -1.45 -12.06
CA ALA A 100 -10.15 -0.62 -12.56
C ALA A 100 -10.04 -0.36 -14.07
#